data_AF-A0A914JNU2-F1
#
_entry.id   AF-A0A914JNU2-F1
#
_cell.length_a   1.000
_cell.length_b   1.000
_cell.length_c   1.000
_cell.angle_alpha   90.00
_cell.angle_beta   90.00
_cell.angle_gamma   90.00
#
_symmetry.space_group_name_H-M   'P 1'
#
loop_
_entity.id
_entity.type
_entity.pdbx_description
1 polymer ?
#
loop_
_entity_poly.entity_id
_entity_poly.type
_entity_poly.pdbx_seq_one_letter_code
_entity_poly.pdbx_strand_id
1 'polypeptide(L)'
;MFTVIFGFIGIPITVIMLTNFGRYLQNLEVYMSHRFFNNKAKDGEDSQETDELEQISMTLLFSTVFLYLIVGAIFIPIFNGQFDFFNGIYYAYLCLTALEFGELIPKENEKAIPIIILYIELGLAISTIALDLGSTYVRRLYYIGRKVHNLSSIKIWFGAK
;
A
#
# COMPACT_ATOMS: atom_id res chain seq x y z
N MET A 1 6.74 23.29 -25.22
CA MET A 1 6.54 24.43 -24.30
C MET A 1 5.29 24.24 -23.44
N PHE A 2 4.10 24.07 -24.03
CA PHE A 2 2.85 23.86 -23.28
C PHE A 2 2.89 22.68 -22.28
N THR A 3 3.33 21.50 -22.70
CA THR A 3 3.44 20.30 -21.83
C THR A 3 4.38 20.50 -20.63
N VAL A 4 5.42 21.31 -20.78
CA VAL A 4 6.37 21.61 -19.70
C VAL A 4 5.70 22.44 -18.61
N ILE A 5 4.91 23.46 -19.01
CA ILE A 5 4.14 24.30 -18.10
C ILE A 5 3.05 23.49 -17.40
N PHE A 6 2.34 22.64 -18.15
CA PHE A 6 1.33 21.74 -17.60
C PHE A 6 1.91 20.72 -16.64
N GLY A 7 3.08 20.15 -16.92
CA GLY A 7 3.77 19.26 -15.98
C GLY A 7 4.16 19.99 -14.70
N PHE A 8 4.73 21.19 -14.82
CA PHE A 8 5.20 21.95 -13.66
C PHE A 8 4.09 22.35 -12.69
N ILE A 9 2.90 22.68 -13.21
CA ILE A 9 1.72 23.03 -12.39
C ILE A 9 0.91 21.78 -12.02
N GLY A 10 0.80 20.82 -12.94
CA GLY A 10 -0.02 19.62 -12.78
C GLY A 10 0.55 18.62 -11.79
N ILE A 11 1.87 18.37 -11.79
CA ILE A 11 2.52 17.45 -10.84
C ILE A 11 2.27 17.86 -9.38
N PRO A 12 2.50 19.12 -8.94
CA PRO A 12 2.22 19.49 -7.56
C PRO A 12 0.73 19.44 -7.22
N ILE A 13 -0.16 19.82 -8.15
CA ILE A 13 -1.62 19.72 -7.93
C ILE A 13 -2.05 18.26 -7.77
N THR A 14 -1.57 17.36 -8.64
CA THR A 14 -1.88 15.92 -8.57
C THR A 14 -1.35 15.31 -7.29
N VAL A 15 -0.15 15.67 -6.83
CA VAL A 15 0.38 15.22 -5.54
C VAL A 15 -0.50 15.69 -4.38
N ILE A 16 -0.97 16.94 -4.38
CA ILE A 16 -1.88 17.45 -3.33
C ILE A 16 -3.22 16.71 -3.35
N MET A 17 -3.80 16.50 -4.54
CA MET A 17 -5.03 15.73 -4.76
C MET A 17 -4.87 14.30 -4.24
N LEU A 18 -3.80 13.63 -4.66
CA LEU A 18 -3.46 12.27 -4.24
C LEU A 18 -3.28 12.19 -2.72
N THR A 19 -2.62 13.17 -2.11
CA THR A 19 -2.43 13.19 -0.64
C THR A 19 -3.77 13.35 0.09
N ASN A 20 -4.69 14.17 -0.42
CA ASN A 20 -6.03 14.32 0.16
C ASN A 20 -6.87 13.06 0.00
N PHE A 21 -6.82 12.44 -1.18
CA PHE A 21 -7.55 11.20 -1.46
C PHE A 21 -6.97 10.01 -0.68
N GLY A 22 -5.65 9.92 -0.60
CA GLY A 22 -4.94 8.94 0.23
C GLY A 22 -5.34 9.04 1.70
N ARG A 23 -5.42 10.26 2.26
CA ARG A 23 -5.95 10.46 3.63
C ARG A 23 -7.40 10.03 3.79
N TYR A 24 -8.24 10.25 2.77
CA TYR A 24 -9.63 9.79 2.81
C TYR A 24 -9.71 8.26 2.84
N LEU A 25 -8.93 7.58 1.99
CA LEU A 25 -8.85 6.12 1.98
C LEU A 25 -8.24 5.55 3.25
N GLN A 26 -7.22 6.19 3.81
CA GLN A 26 -6.65 5.81 5.10
C GLN A 26 -7.68 5.93 6.22
N ASN A 27 -8.45 7.03 6.25
CA ASN A 27 -9.54 7.17 7.21
C ASN A 27 -10.63 6.10 7.02
N LEU A 28 -10.88 5.69 5.77
CA LEU A 28 -11.79 4.60 5.44
C LEU A 28 -11.26 3.24 5.90
N GLU A 29 -9.97 2.96 5.71
CA GLU A 29 -9.32 1.74 6.19
C GLU A 29 -9.27 1.69 7.72
N VAL A 30 -8.94 2.80 8.38
CA VAL A 30 -8.97 2.89 9.85
C VAL A 30 -10.41 2.73 10.36
N TYR A 31 -11.40 3.33 9.68
CA TYR A 31 -12.81 3.13 10.01
C TYR A 31 -13.25 1.67 9.84
N MET A 32 -12.82 1.01 8.76
CA MET A 32 -13.09 -0.41 8.50
C MET A 32 -12.38 -1.31 9.52
N SER A 33 -11.12 -1.00 9.85
CA SER A 33 -10.33 -1.67 10.89
C SER A 33 -11.01 -1.52 12.25
N HIS A 34 -11.48 -0.32 12.61
CA HIS A 34 -12.21 -0.08 13.85
C HIS A 34 -13.56 -0.81 13.88
N ARG A 35 -14.26 -0.93 12.75
CA ARG A 35 -15.50 -1.72 12.65
C ARG A 35 -15.24 -3.22 12.80
N PHE A 36 -14.12 -3.73 12.28
CA PHE A 36 -13.66 -5.10 12.52
C PHE A 36 -13.22 -5.31 13.97
N PHE A 37 -12.53 -4.34 14.57
CA PHE A 37 -12.03 -4.38 15.95
C PHE A 37 -13.15 -4.26 16.98
N ASN A 38 -14.24 -3.54 16.68
CA ASN A 38 -15.42 -3.49 17.54
C ASN A 38 -16.10 -4.87 17.72
N ASN A 39 -15.81 -5.84 16.85
CA ASN A 39 -16.26 -7.23 17.03
C ASN A 39 -15.30 -8.06 17.91
N LYS A 40 -14.08 -7.58 18.17
CA LYS A 40 -13.06 -8.20 19.02
C LYS A 40 -12.81 -7.48 20.35
N ALA A 41 -13.23 -6.22 20.52
CA ALA A 41 -13.06 -5.41 21.73
C ALA A 41 -13.99 -5.80 22.89
N LYS A 42 -14.10 -7.11 23.18
CA LYS A 42 -14.58 -7.66 24.45
C LYS A 42 -13.45 -8.53 25.01
N ASP A 43 -12.47 -7.86 25.64
CA ASP A 43 -11.22 -8.32 26.29
C ASP A 43 -10.09 -7.53 25.63
N GLY A 44 -9.33 -6.62 26.26
CA GLY A 44 -8.92 -6.47 27.65
C GLY A 44 -7.37 -6.37 27.67
N GLU A 45 -6.84 -5.25 28.18
CA GLU A 45 -5.41 -4.94 28.52
C GLU A 45 -4.52 -4.16 27.52
N ASP A 46 -4.44 -2.84 27.77
CA ASP A 46 -3.78 -1.72 27.04
C ASP A 46 -2.27 -1.79 26.73
N SER A 47 -1.56 -2.91 26.95
CA SER A 47 -0.08 -2.96 26.75
C SER A 47 0.43 -4.06 25.84
N GLN A 48 -0.38 -5.07 25.53
CA GLN A 48 -0.14 -6.02 24.44
C GLN A 48 -0.75 -5.55 23.11
N GLU A 49 -1.60 -4.53 23.17
CA GLU A 49 -2.38 -4.03 22.04
C GLU A 49 -1.52 -3.48 20.92
N THR A 50 -0.36 -2.88 21.17
CA THR A 50 0.38 -2.19 20.10
C THR A 50 0.96 -3.15 19.07
N ASP A 51 1.49 -4.29 19.50
CA ASP A 51 2.02 -5.32 18.59
C ASP A 51 0.88 -6.14 17.95
N GLU A 52 -0.23 -6.38 18.68
CA GLU A 52 -1.42 -7.02 18.11
C GLU A 52 -2.11 -6.14 17.07
N LEU A 53 -2.21 -4.83 17.30
CA LEU A 53 -2.75 -3.86 16.36
C LEU A 53 -1.87 -3.75 15.11
N GLU A 54 -0.54 -3.78 15.25
CA GLU A 54 0.40 -3.78 14.12
C GLU A 54 0.26 -5.08 13.29
N GLN A 55 0.13 -6.23 13.94
CA GLN A 55 -0.08 -7.52 13.28
C GLN A 55 -1.44 -7.61 12.57
N ILE A 56 -2.49 -7.05 13.18
CA ILE A 56 -3.82 -6.94 12.57
C ILE A 56 -3.77 -5.99 11.37
N SER A 57 -3.08 -4.85 11.48
CA SER A 57 -2.90 -3.90 10.37
C SER A 57 -2.17 -4.54 9.18
N MET A 58 -1.10 -5.30 9.43
CA MET A 58 -0.40 -6.08 8.39
C MET A 58 -1.32 -7.07 7.68
N THR A 59 -2.10 -7.83 8.45
CA THR A 59 -3.00 -8.86 7.91
C THR A 59 -4.10 -8.21 7.05
N LEU A 60 -4.64 -7.09 7.50
CA LEU A 60 -5.63 -6.31 6.76
C LEU A 60 -5.04 -5.74 5.46
N LEU A 61 -3.84 -5.12 5.50
CA LEU A 61 -3.19 -4.61 4.29
C LEU A 61 -2.90 -5.71 3.27
N PHE A 62 -2.39 -6.86 3.73
CA PHE A 62 -2.16 -8.00 2.85
C PHE A 62 -3.46 -8.48 2.21
N SER A 63 -4.54 -8.57 2.99
CA SER A 63 -5.87 -8.91 2.47
C SER A 63 -6.40 -7.88 1.48
N THR A 64 -6.21 -6.58 1.73
CA THR A 64 -6.63 -5.49 0.83
C THR A 64 -5.88 -5.55 -0.49
N VAL A 65 -4.55 -5.74 -0.46
CA VAL A 65 -3.72 -5.91 -1.66
C VAL A 65 -4.16 -7.14 -2.45
N PHE A 66 -4.39 -8.26 -1.77
CA PHE A 66 -4.84 -9.48 -2.44
C PHE A 66 -6.20 -9.29 -3.12
N LEU A 67 -7.15 -8.64 -2.46
CA LEU A 67 -8.45 -8.32 -3.03
C LEU A 67 -8.32 -7.36 -4.22
N TYR A 68 -7.45 -6.35 -4.13
CA TYR A 68 -7.16 -5.42 -5.22
C TYR A 68 -6.64 -6.13 -6.47
N LEU A 69 -5.75 -7.12 -6.30
CA LEU A 69 -5.23 -7.94 -7.40
C LEU A 69 -6.33 -8.80 -8.05
N ILE A 70 -7.20 -9.42 -7.25
CA ILE A 70 -8.34 -10.20 -7.76
C ILE A 70 -9.29 -9.31 -8.55
N VAL A 71 -9.60 -8.11 -8.03
CA VAL A 71 -10.46 -7.14 -8.71
C VAL A 71 -9.86 -6.76 -10.06
N GLY A 72 -8.57 -6.43 -10.13
CA GLY A 72 -7.89 -6.10 -11.39
C GLY A 72 -7.86 -7.26 -12.39
N ALA A 73 -7.68 -8.49 -11.90
CA ALA A 73 -7.74 -9.71 -12.71
C ALA A 73 -9.09 -9.93 -13.39
N ILE A 74 -10.18 -9.47 -12.77
CA ILE A 74 -11.54 -9.54 -13.33
C ILE A 74 -11.83 -8.33 -14.22
N PHE A 75 -11.33 -7.15 -13.84
CA PHE A 75 -11.62 -5.89 -14.52
C PHE A 75 -11.10 -5.83 -15.95
N ILE A 76 -9.84 -6.22 -16.17
CA ILE A 76 -9.18 -6.13 -17.49
C ILE A 76 -9.87 -7.01 -18.56
N PRO A 77 -10.21 -8.29 -18.29
CA PRO A 77 -10.99 -9.12 -19.21
C PRO A 77 -12.33 -8.52 -19.64
N ILE A 78 -13.01 -7.81 -18.73
CA ILE A 78 -14.31 -7.19 -19.01
C ILE A 78 -14.18 -6.06 -20.04
N PHE A 79 -13.07 -5.30 -20.00
CA PHE A 79 -12.87 -4.16 -20.92
C PHE A 79 -12.16 -4.51 -22.22
N ASN A 80 -11.31 -5.55 -22.24
CA ASN A 80 -10.62 -5.99 -23.47
C ASN A 80 -11.37 -7.09 -24.23
N GLY A 81 -12.45 -7.65 -23.68
CA GLY A 81 -13.27 -8.68 -24.34
C GLY A 81 -12.59 -10.04 -24.51
N GLN A 82 -11.31 -10.15 -24.17
CA GLN A 82 -10.54 -11.40 -24.15
C GLN A 82 -10.16 -11.74 -22.71
N PHE A 83 -10.50 -12.97 -22.28
CA PHE A 83 -10.22 -13.44 -20.93
C PHE A 83 -8.75 -13.80 -20.75
N ASP A 84 -7.95 -12.82 -20.35
CA ASP A 84 -6.56 -13.03 -20.02
C ASP A 84 -6.28 -12.67 -18.55
N PHE A 85 -6.58 -13.63 -17.68
CA PHE A 85 -6.48 -13.49 -16.22
C PHE A 85 -5.08 -13.09 -15.75
N PHE A 86 -4.04 -13.66 -16.36
CA PHE A 86 -2.65 -13.35 -16.02
C PHE A 86 -2.29 -11.92 -16.41
N ASN A 87 -2.75 -11.45 -17.57
CA ASN A 87 -2.58 -10.06 -17.98
C ASN A 87 -3.35 -9.09 -17.07
N GLY A 88 -4.52 -9.49 -16.54
CA GLY A 88 -5.26 -8.72 -15.54
C GLY A 88 -4.54 -8.60 -14.19
N ILE A 89 -3.95 -9.69 -13.67
CA ILE A 89 -3.10 -9.63 -12.47
C ILE A 89 -1.86 -8.78 -12.72
N TYR A 90 -1.22 -8.95 -13.88
CA TYR A 90 -0.03 -8.17 -14.25
C TYR A 90 -0.35 -6.68 -14.30
N TYR A 91 -1.47 -6.30 -14.91
CA TYR A 91 -1.96 -4.92 -14.91
C TYR A 91 -2.21 -4.39 -13.49
N ALA A 92 -2.92 -5.16 -12.64
CA ALA A 92 -3.18 -4.78 -11.26
C ALA A 92 -1.87 -4.52 -10.48
N TYR A 93 -0.88 -5.39 -10.66
CA TYR A 93 0.44 -5.23 -10.06
C TYR A 93 1.17 -3.97 -10.56
N LEU A 94 1.09 -3.68 -11.86
CA LEU A 94 1.67 -2.46 -12.44
C LEU A 94 1.03 -1.20 -11.86
N CYS A 95 -0.30 -1.17 -11.70
CA CYS A 95 -1.00 -0.06 -11.06
C CYS A 95 -0.62 0.09 -9.59
N LEU A 96 -0.51 -1.02 -8.85
CA LEU A 96 -0.12 -1.02 -7.44
C LEU A 96 1.30 -0.49 -7.22
N THR A 97 2.22 -0.84 -8.13
CA THR A 97 3.63 -0.44 -8.06
C THR A 97 3.93 0.89 -8.74
N ALA A 98 2.93 1.55 -9.32
CA ALA A 98 3.08 2.74 -10.15
C ALA A 98 4.01 2.55 -11.37
N LEU A 99 4.07 1.33 -11.92
CA LEU A 99 4.83 1.02 -13.12
C LEU A 99 3.98 1.31 -14.37
N GLU A 100 4.23 2.44 -15.02
CA GLU A 100 3.44 2.91 -16.16
C GLU A 100 4.06 2.52 -17.52
N PHE A 101 3.80 1.28 -17.98
CA PHE A 101 4.18 0.88 -19.35
C PHE A 101 3.16 1.31 -20.43
N GLY A 102 1.93 1.65 -20.03
CA GLY A 102 0.89 2.20 -20.92
C GLY A 102 0.33 1.24 -21.99
N GLU A 103 0.88 0.03 -22.13
CA GLU A 103 0.53 -0.93 -23.18
C GLU A 103 -0.83 -1.61 -22.97
N LEU A 104 -1.23 -1.78 -21.71
CA LEU A 104 -2.42 -2.56 -21.33
C LEU A 104 -3.71 -1.72 -21.21
N ILE A 105 -3.65 -0.44 -21.55
CA ILE A 105 -4.81 0.46 -21.44
C ILE A 105 -5.80 0.12 -22.57
N PRO A 106 -7.05 -0.26 -22.27
CA PRO A 106 -8.06 -0.56 -23.28
C PRO A 106 -8.35 0.70 -24.12
N LYS A 107 -7.89 0.71 -25.38
CA LYS A 107 -8.07 1.84 -26.31
C LYS A 107 -9.47 1.88 -26.93
N GLU A 108 -10.17 0.76 -26.92
CA GLU A 108 -11.45 0.59 -27.62
C GLU A 108 -12.66 1.07 -26.81
N ASN A 109 -12.51 1.21 -25.48
CA ASN A 109 -13.60 1.58 -24.57
C ASN A 109 -13.32 2.91 -23.87
N GLU A 110 -13.54 4.03 -24.55
CA GLU A 110 -13.32 5.39 -24.01
C GLU A 110 -14.07 5.65 -22.69
N LYS A 111 -15.23 5.01 -22.50
CA LYS A 111 -16.03 5.12 -21.26
C LYS A 111 -15.38 4.45 -20.04
N ALA A 112 -14.41 3.56 -20.26
CA ALA A 112 -13.71 2.85 -19.20
C ALA A 112 -12.57 3.68 -18.58
N ILE A 113 -12.06 4.68 -19.30
CA ILE A 113 -10.93 5.53 -18.90
C ILE A 113 -11.10 6.12 -17.49
N PRO A 114 -12.21 6.79 -17.12
CA PRO A 114 -12.34 7.36 -15.77
C PRO A 114 -12.32 6.30 -14.67
N ILE A 115 -12.85 5.10 -14.96
CA ILE A 115 -12.88 3.99 -14.00
C ILE A 115 -11.46 3.44 -13.78
N ILE A 116 -10.67 3.37 -14.84
CA ILE A 116 -9.27 2.96 -14.79
C ILE A 116 -8.42 3.96 -14.00
N ILE A 117 -8.65 5.26 -14.21
CA ILE A 117 -7.96 6.30 -13.44
C ILE A 117 -8.26 6.15 -11.95
N LEU A 118 -9.52 5.96 -11.56
CA LEU A 118 -9.89 5.70 -10.16
C LEU A 118 -9.23 4.42 -9.62
N TYR A 119 -9.15 3.37 -10.43
CA TYR A 119 -8.48 2.12 -10.04
C TYR A 119 -6.97 2.30 -9.80
N ILE A 120 -6.31 3.14 -10.60
CA ILE A 120 -4.90 3.50 -10.41
C ILE A 120 -4.73 4.31 -9.12
N GLU A 121 -5.59 5.30 -8.88
CA GLU A 121 -5.56 6.10 -7.64
C GLU A 121 -5.75 5.23 -6.38
N LEU A 122 -6.64 4.24 -6.43
CA LEU A 122 -6.82 3.27 -5.35
C LEU A 122 -5.55 2.43 -5.12
N GLY A 123 -4.89 1.96 -6.19
CA GLY A 123 -3.64 1.22 -6.08
C GLY A 123 -2.52 2.04 -5.45
N LEU A 124 -2.38 3.30 -5.87
CA LEU A 124 -1.42 4.24 -5.30
C LEU A 124 -1.68 4.55 -3.82
N ALA A 125 -2.95 4.66 -3.43
CA ALA A 125 -3.30 4.86 -2.03
C ALA A 125 -2.95 3.65 -1.16
N ILE A 126 -3.26 2.43 -1.62
CA ILE A 126 -2.88 1.19 -0.92
C ILE A 126 -1.35 1.10 -0.80
N SER A 127 -0.62 1.42 -1.87
CA SER A 127 0.85 1.47 -1.86
C SER A 127 1.39 2.51 -0.87
N THR A 128 0.75 3.67 -0.74
CA THR A 128 1.11 4.70 0.25
C THR A 128 0.98 4.17 1.68
N ILE A 129 -0.13 3.48 2.00
CA ILE A 129 -0.34 2.92 3.34
C ILE A 129 0.67 1.78 3.61
N ALA A 130 0.97 0.97 2.60
CA ALA A 130 1.99 -0.08 2.69
C ALA A 130 3.39 0.51 2.94
N LEU A 131 3.74 1.64 2.31
CA LEU A 131 4.99 2.35 2.55
C LEU A 131 5.07 2.95 3.95
N ASP A 132 3.97 3.53 4.45
CA ASP A 132 3.91 4.07 5.81
C ASP A 132 4.15 2.96 6.84
N LEU A 133 3.48 1.82 6.71
CA LEU A 133 3.68 0.68 7.60
C LEU A 133 5.10 0.11 7.46
N GLY A 134 5.58 -0.07 6.22
CA GLY A 134 6.94 -0.51 5.92
C GLY A 134 8.01 0.39 6.55
N SER A 135 7.80 1.71 6.57
CA SER A 135 8.72 2.66 7.19
C SER A 135 8.87 2.44 8.70
N THR A 136 7.79 2.04 9.37
CA THR A 136 7.78 1.71 10.80
C THR A 136 8.58 0.44 11.07
N TYR A 137 8.43 -0.58 10.21
CA TYR A 137 9.23 -1.81 10.28
C TYR A 137 10.71 -1.58 10.02
N VAL A 138 11.07 -0.77 9.01
CA VAL A 138 12.46 -0.42 8.73
C VAL A 138 13.11 0.28 9.92
N ARG A 139 12.37 1.16 10.62
CA ARG A 139 12.85 1.79 11.87
C ARG A 139 13.09 0.77 12.98
N ARG A 140 12.19 -0.20 13.18
CA ARG A 140 12.37 -1.29 14.15
C ARG A 140 13.60 -2.14 13.80
N LEU A 141 13.75 -2.52 12.53
CA LEU A 141 14.89 -3.30 12.05
C LEU A 141 16.22 -2.57 12.29
N TYR A 142 16.25 -1.27 12.00
CA TYR A 142 17.42 -0.42 12.25
C TYR A 142 17.76 -0.34 13.75
N TYR A 143 16.77 -0.22 14.63
CA TYR A 143 16.98 -0.22 16.08
C TYR A 143 17.53 -1.55 16.59
N ILE A 144 16.98 -2.66 16.09
CA ILE A 144 17.48 -4.02 16.39
C ILE A 144 18.93 -4.16 15.92
N GLY A 145 19.25 -3.74 14.69
CA GLY A 145 20.60 -3.76 14.15
C GLY A 145 21.60 -2.96 14.99
N ARG A 146 21.20 -1.78 15.49
CA ARG A 146 22.01 -0.97 16.40
C ARG A 146 22.24 -1.66 17.74
N LYS A 147 21.23 -2.33 18.30
CA LYS A 147 21.34 -3.07 19.57
C LYS A 147 22.28 -4.26 19.43
N VAL A 148 22.23 -4.99 18.31
CA VAL A 148 23.15 -6.09 17.99
C VAL A 148 24.59 -5.61 17.86
N HIS A 149 24.82 -4.48 17.18
CA HIS A 149 26.15 -3.87 17.07
C HIS A 149 26.72 -3.45 18.45
N ASN A 150 25.87 -2.90 19.33
CA ASN A 150 26.29 -2.48 20.66
C ASN A 150 26.68 -3.67 21.56
N LEU A 151 25.95 -4.79 21.46
CA LEU A 151 26.27 -6.04 22.15
C LEU A 151 27.56 -6.70 21.62
N SER A 152 27.85 -6.56 20.33
CA SER A 152 29.14 -7.00 19.75
C SER A 152 30.35 -6.21 20.27
N SER A 153 30.15 -5.02 20.85
CA SER A 153 31.23 -4.23 21.46
C SER A 153 31.53 -4.59 22.92
N ILE A 154 30.66 -5.39 23.57
CA ILE A 154 30.90 -5.87 24.92
C ILE A 154 31.92 -7.02 24.83
N LYS A 155 33.20 -6.65 24.91
CA LYS A 155 34.29 -7.61 25.15
C LYS A 155 34.05 -8.22 26.54
N ILE A 156 33.52 -9.44 26.57
CA ILE A 156 33.37 -10.21 27.80
C ILE A 156 34.78 -10.47 28.33
N TRP A 157 35.19 -9.73 29.37
CA TRP A 157 36.46 -9.92 30.03
C TRP A 157 36.38 -11.21 30.86
N PHE A 158 36.82 -12.33 30.28
CA PHE A 158 37.13 -13.52 31.05
C PHE A 158 38.41 -13.22 31.84
N GLY A 159 38.22 -12.71 33.05
CA GLY A 159 39.26 -12.65 34.07
C GLY A 159 39.70 -14.06 34.43
N ALA A 160 40.70 -14.56 33.72
CA ALA A 160 41.44 -15.74 34.14
C ALA A 160 42.24 -15.39 35.40
N LYS A 161 42.07 -16.21 36.42
CA LYS A 161 42.67 -16.14 37.75
C LYS A 161 44.08 -16.72 37.75
#